data_AF-A0A560J3R0-F1
#
_entry.id   AF-A0A560J3R0-F1
#
_cell.length_a   1.000
_cell.length_b   1.000
_cell.length_c   1.000
_cell.angle_alpha   90.00
_cell.angle_beta   90.00
_cell.angle_gamma   90.00
#
_symmetry.space_group_name_H-M   'P 1'
#
loop_
_entity.id
_entity.type
_entity.pdbx_description
1 polymer ?
#
loop_
_entity_poly.entity_id
_entity_poly.type
_entity_poly.pdbx_seq_one_letter_code
_entity_poly.pdbx_strand_id
1 'polypeptide(L)'
;MTVPGVGPLVAITYKSAIDDPHRIVKSKAAGALFGLTPKKYQSGEKDVTGGITLAGDETVRTALYEAANVLLSRITRFSKLKRWGMDVAKRRGSKRAKVALARKLAVILHRIWVDGTTYRWAEAGSIAA
;
A
#
# COMPACT_ATOMS: atom_id res chain seq x y z
N MET A 1 10.25 10.31 0.77
CA MET A 1 9.47 9.06 0.94
C MET A 1 10.45 7.93 1.23
N THR A 2 10.55 7.44 2.47
CA THR A 2 11.62 6.50 2.89
C THR A 2 11.13 5.05 3.08
N VAL A 3 9.94 4.73 2.57
CA VAL A 3 9.31 3.42 2.72
C VAL A 3 10.06 2.38 1.89
N PRO A 4 10.35 1.17 2.41
CA PRO A 4 11.03 0.15 1.63
C PRO A 4 10.20 -0.28 0.42
N GLY A 5 10.87 -0.39 -0.72
CA GLY A 5 10.28 -0.73 -2.01
C GLY A 5 9.86 0.50 -2.81
N VAL A 6 9.81 1.68 -2.19
CA VAL A 6 9.47 2.93 -2.85
C VAL A 6 10.74 3.64 -3.30
N GLY A 7 10.99 3.63 -4.61
CA GLY A 7 12.08 4.38 -5.24
C GLY A 7 11.67 5.79 -5.66
N PRO A 8 12.60 6.58 -6.26
CA PRO A 8 12.35 7.94 -6.71
C PRO A 8 11.19 8.05 -7.70
N LEU A 9 11.11 7.15 -8.68
CA LEU A 9 10.03 7.14 -9.67
C LEU A 9 8.66 6.97 -8.99
N VAL A 10 8.52 5.96 -8.13
CA VAL A 10 7.27 5.72 -7.39
C VAL A 10 6.91 6.91 -6.50
N ALA A 11 7.91 7.52 -5.85
CA ALA A 11 7.70 8.67 -4.98
C ALA A 11 7.23 9.90 -5.76
N ILE A 12 7.82 10.18 -6.94
CA ILE A 12 7.42 11.30 -7.81
C ILE A 12 6.02 11.04 -8.36
N THR A 13 5.77 9.88 -8.97
CA THR A 13 4.46 9.52 -9.51
C THR A 13 3.35 9.65 -8.45
N TYR A 14 3.60 9.16 -7.23
CA TYR A 14 2.64 9.24 -6.14
C TYR A 14 2.38 10.70 -5.68
N LYS A 15 3.44 11.50 -5.53
CA LYS A 15 3.31 12.91 -5.14
C LYS A 15 2.60 13.72 -6.21
N SER A 16 2.98 13.56 -7.48
CA SER A 16 2.36 14.26 -8.61
C SER A 16 0.87 13.95 -8.74
N ALA A 17 0.45 12.72 -8.46
CA ALA A 17 -0.97 12.36 -8.55
C ALA A 17 -1.83 12.89 -7.40
N ILE A 18 -1.24 13.05 -6.20
CA ILE A 18 -1.96 13.60 -5.04
C ILE A 18 -1.90 15.12 -5.00
N ASP A 19 -0.83 15.73 -5.49
CA ASP A 19 -0.57 17.17 -5.47
C ASP A 19 -0.53 17.75 -4.04
N ASP A 20 -1.69 18.01 -3.43
CA ASP A 20 -1.84 18.39 -2.03
C ASP A 20 -2.21 17.18 -1.13
N PRO A 21 -1.35 16.77 -0.18
CA PRO A 21 -1.67 15.69 0.76
C PRO A 21 -2.78 16.05 1.75
N HIS A 22 -3.02 17.32 2.05
CA HIS A 22 -4.05 17.71 3.03
C HIS A 22 -5.49 17.57 2.49
N ARG A 23 -5.66 17.46 1.16
CA ARG A 23 -6.93 17.11 0.51
C ARG A 23 -7.48 15.76 0.95
N ILE A 24 -6.63 14.83 1.39
CA ILE A 24 -7.04 13.52 1.85
C ILE A 24 -7.15 13.53 3.39
N VAL A 25 -8.36 13.77 3.89
CA VAL A 25 -8.65 13.85 5.34
C VAL A 25 -8.25 12.59 6.10
N LYS A 26 -8.43 11.40 5.49
CA LYS A 26 -8.09 10.11 6.10
C LYS A 26 -7.08 9.38 5.22
N SER A 27 -5.89 9.07 5.73
CA SER A 27 -4.86 8.35 4.96
C SER A 27 -5.34 7.03 4.35
N LYS A 28 -6.34 6.37 4.94
CA LYS A 28 -6.96 5.15 4.39
C LYS A 28 -7.62 5.38 3.02
N ALA A 29 -8.06 6.61 2.73
CA ALA A 29 -8.67 7.01 1.47
C ALA A 29 -7.64 7.13 0.33
N ALA A 30 -6.34 7.28 0.63
CA ALA A 30 -5.31 7.28 -0.40
C ALA A 30 -5.29 5.98 -1.23
N GLY A 31 -5.58 4.83 -0.60
CA GLY A 31 -5.72 3.57 -1.34
C GLY A 31 -6.97 3.51 -2.22
N ALA A 32 -8.04 4.22 -1.85
CA ALA A 32 -9.27 4.29 -2.65
C ALA A 32 -9.09 5.20 -3.88
N LEU A 33 -8.31 6.27 -3.75
CA LEU A 33 -8.00 7.21 -4.84
C LEU A 33 -7.38 6.51 -6.05
N PHE A 34 -6.55 5.49 -5.83
CA PHE A 34 -5.88 4.71 -6.89
C PHE A 34 -6.59 3.38 -7.20
N GLY A 35 -7.82 3.22 -6.71
CA GLY A 35 -8.65 2.06 -7.02
C GLY A 35 -8.13 0.74 -6.48
N LEU A 36 -7.36 0.76 -5.37
CA LEU A 36 -6.79 -0.41 -4.70
C LEU A 36 -7.73 -1.00 -3.64
N THR A 37 -8.96 -0.48 -3.55
CA THR A 37 -10.02 -0.97 -2.64
C THR A 37 -10.94 -1.96 -3.35
N PRO A 38 -11.45 -2.98 -2.64
CA PRO A 38 -12.47 -3.86 -3.21
C PRO A 38 -13.71 -3.09 -3.66
N LYS A 39 -14.28 -3.50 -4.80
CA LYS A 39 -15.60 -3.07 -5.26
C LYS A 39 -16.65 -3.75 -4.38
N LYS A 40 -17.55 -2.95 -3.80
CA LYS A 40 -18.68 -3.43 -3.00
C LYS A 40 -19.97 -3.19 -3.76
N TYR A 41 -20.79 -4.22 -3.90
CA TYR A 41 -22.16 -4.11 -4.39
C TYR A 41 -23.09 -4.55 -3.27
N GLN A 42 -23.92 -3.61 -2.78
CA GLN A 42 -24.81 -3.85 -1.65
C GLN A 42 -26.19 -3.25 -1.94
N SER A 43 -27.24 -4.07 -1.96
CA SER A 43 -28.62 -3.66 -2.29
C SER A 43 -29.65 -4.00 -1.19
N GLY A 44 -29.19 -4.19 0.05
CA GLY A 44 -30.01 -4.65 1.18
C GLY A 44 -30.15 -6.17 1.23
N GLU A 45 -30.50 -6.79 0.10
CA GLU A 45 -30.65 -8.26 -0.01
C GLU A 45 -29.34 -8.97 -0.39
N LYS A 46 -28.42 -8.26 -1.06
CA LYS A 46 -27.15 -8.79 -1.55
C LYS A 46 -26.01 -7.96 -0.99
N ASP A 47 -24.97 -8.62 -0.47
CA ASP A 47 -23.66 -8.03 -0.17
C ASP A 47 -22.58 -8.84 -0.88
N VAL A 48 -22.02 -8.28 -1.95
CA VAL A 48 -20.98 -8.92 -2.76
C VAL A 48 -19.71 -8.07 -2.72
N THR A 49 -18.62 -8.68 -2.28
CA THR A 49 -17.27 -8.09 -2.34
C THR A 49 -16.50 -8.68 -3.53
N GLY A 50 -16.22 -7.83 -4.52
CA GLY A 50 -15.53 -8.22 -5.75
C GLY A 50 -14.03 -7.92 -5.77
N GLY A 51 -13.48 -7.82 -6.98
CA GLY A 51 -12.11 -7.36 -7.22
C GLY A 51 -11.87 -5.90 -6.83
N ILE A 52 -10.68 -5.38 -7.07
CA ILE A 52 -10.40 -3.96 -6.83
C ILE A 52 -11.19 -3.06 -7.79
N THR A 53 -11.47 -1.81 -7.39
CA THR A 53 -12.31 -0.91 -8.19
C THR A 53 -11.65 -0.43 -9.47
N LEU A 54 -10.31 -0.44 -9.55
CA LEU A 54 -9.53 0.07 -10.70
C LEU A 54 -9.73 1.57 -11.01
N ALA A 55 -10.48 2.29 -10.18
CA ALA A 55 -10.70 3.72 -10.30
C ALA A 55 -9.40 4.54 -10.11
N GLY A 56 -9.39 5.75 -10.66
CA GLY A 56 -8.27 6.68 -10.55
C GLY A 56 -7.08 6.30 -11.44
N ASP A 57 -5.91 6.82 -11.07
CA ASP A 57 -4.70 6.76 -11.89
C ASP A 57 -4.09 5.34 -11.94
N GLU A 58 -4.00 4.79 -13.16
CA GLU A 58 -3.39 3.49 -13.43
C GLU A 58 -1.86 3.48 -13.26
N THR A 59 -1.18 4.57 -13.62
CA THR A 59 0.26 4.71 -13.48
C THR A 59 0.67 4.66 -12.02
N VAL A 60 -0.05 5.35 -11.14
CA VAL A 60 0.20 5.29 -9.68
C VAL A 60 -0.07 3.89 -9.13
N ARG A 61 -1.17 3.26 -9.56
CA ARG A 61 -1.52 1.90 -9.16
C ARG A 61 -0.41 0.91 -9.55
N THR A 62 0.11 1.01 -10.77
CA THR A 62 1.21 0.19 -11.28
C THR A 62 2.50 0.46 -10.51
N ALA A 63 2.85 1.73 -10.28
CA ALA A 63 4.02 2.11 -9.50
C ALA A 63 3.99 1.55 -8.07
N LEU A 64 2.84 1.61 -7.40
CA LEU A 64 2.65 1.04 -6.06
C LEU A 64 2.70 -0.49 -6.06
N TYR A 65 2.20 -1.13 -7.13
CA TYR A 65 2.29 -2.57 -7.29
C TYR A 65 3.74 -3.04 -7.48
N GLU A 66 4.53 -2.33 -8.30
CA GLU A 66 5.95 -2.61 -8.46
C GLU A 66 6.74 -2.34 -7.17
N ALA A 67 6.41 -1.29 -6.43
CA ALA A 67 7.01 -1.06 -5.11
C ALA A 67 6.73 -2.23 -4.14
N ALA A 68 5.51 -2.75 -4.14
CA ALA A 68 5.14 -3.94 -3.36
C ALA A 68 5.88 -5.20 -3.84
N ASN A 69 6.07 -5.34 -5.16
CA ASN A 69 6.82 -6.43 -5.77
C ASN A 69 8.29 -6.41 -5.30
N VAL A 70 8.94 -5.25 -5.38
CA VAL A 70 10.33 -5.04 -4.92
C VAL A 70 10.45 -5.31 -3.42
N LEU A 71 9.49 -4.85 -2.61
CA LEU A 71 9.47 -5.09 -1.17
C LEU A 71 9.44 -6.58 -0.80
N LEU A 72 8.67 -7.38 -1.54
CA LEU A 72 8.57 -8.82 -1.29
C LEU A 72 9.75 -9.62 -1.87
N SER A 73 10.30 -9.19 -3.02
CA SER A 73 11.28 -9.99 -3.78
C SER A 73 12.73 -9.59 -3.54
N ARG A 74 13.04 -8.30 -3.44
CA ARG A 74 14.43 -7.80 -3.43
C ARG A 74 14.92 -7.36 -2.07
N ILE A 75 14.03 -6.83 -1.22
CA ILE A 75 14.43 -6.26 0.07
C ILE A 75 14.66 -7.38 1.07
N THR A 76 15.90 -7.61 1.50
CA THR A 76 16.27 -8.65 2.46
C THR A 76 15.99 -8.22 3.91
N ARG A 77 16.16 -6.93 4.22
CA ARG A 77 15.95 -6.36 5.56
C ARG A 77 14.55 -6.64 6.09
N PHE A 78 14.48 -7.07 7.36
CA PHE A 78 13.22 -7.31 8.04
C PHE A 78 12.40 -6.01 8.18
N SER A 79 11.09 -6.13 7.97
CA SER A 79 10.13 -5.12 8.41
C SER A 79 8.79 -5.77 8.73
N LYS A 80 8.05 -5.22 9.71
CA LYS A 80 6.67 -5.64 10.00
C LYS A 80 5.78 -5.58 8.75
N LEU A 81 6.03 -4.64 7.84
CA LEU A 81 5.33 -4.52 6.57
C LEU A 81 5.62 -5.71 5.64
N LYS A 82 6.89 -6.09 5.48
CA LYS A 82 7.29 -7.25 4.67
C LYS A 82 6.72 -8.55 5.26
N ARG A 83 6.85 -8.76 6.57
CA ARG A 83 6.30 -9.95 7.26
C ARG A 83 4.79 -10.08 7.02
N TRP A 84 4.05 -8.99 7.24
CA TRP A 84 2.60 -8.96 6.97
C TRP A 84 2.28 -9.29 5.51
N GLY A 85 3.06 -8.76 4.55
CA GLY A 85 2.91 -9.08 3.13
C GLY A 85 3.15 -10.56 2.81
N MET A 86 4.18 -11.17 3.42
CA MET A 86 4.46 -12.60 3.29
C MET A 86 3.35 -13.46 3.89
N ASP A 87 2.78 -13.07 5.03
CA ASP A 87 1.65 -13.77 5.65
C ASP A 87 0.38 -13.70 4.80
N VAL A 88 0.17 -12.59 4.09
CA VAL A 88 -0.91 -12.48 3.10
C VAL A 88 -0.62 -13.36 1.88
N ALA A 89 0.63 -13.40 1.41
CA ALA A 89 1.03 -14.24 0.28
C ALA A 89 0.81 -15.72 0.58
N LYS A 90 1.15 -16.17 1.79
CA LYS A 90 0.93 -17.55 2.25
C LYS A 90 -0.56 -17.93 2.26
N ARG A 91 -1.44 -17.01 2.67
CA ARG A 91 -2.89 -17.28 2.82
C ARG A 91 -3.71 -17.10 1.54
N ARG A 92 -3.32 -16.15 0.67
CA ARG A 92 -4.15 -15.69 -0.45
C ARG A 92 -3.42 -15.66 -1.80
N GLY A 93 -2.14 -16.05 -1.83
CA GLY A 93 -1.30 -16.06 -3.02
C GLY A 93 -0.59 -14.72 -3.28
N SER A 94 0.54 -14.81 -3.99
CA SER A 94 1.47 -13.70 -4.19
C SER A 94 0.87 -12.50 -4.92
N LYS A 95 0.03 -12.71 -5.94
CA LYS A 95 -0.61 -11.62 -6.70
C LYS A 95 -1.53 -10.78 -5.80
N ARG A 96 -2.37 -11.44 -4.98
CA ARG A 96 -3.26 -10.75 -4.04
C ARG A 96 -2.49 -10.04 -2.93
N ALA A 97 -1.38 -10.62 -2.48
CA ALA A 97 -0.50 -9.99 -1.50
C ALA A 97 0.16 -8.71 -2.02
N LYS A 98 0.62 -8.69 -3.27
CA LYS A 98 1.18 -7.48 -3.90
C LYS A 98 0.15 -6.35 -3.97
N VAL A 99 -1.09 -6.65 -4.37
CA VAL A 99 -2.19 -5.64 -4.38
C VAL A 99 -2.52 -5.15 -2.97
N ALA A 100 -2.59 -6.05 -1.98
CA ALA A 100 -2.84 -5.69 -0.60
C ALA A 100 -1.71 -4.82 -0.01
N LEU A 101 -0.46 -5.13 -0.36
CA LEU A 101 0.70 -4.31 -0.01
C LEU A 101 0.69 -2.96 -0.70
N ALA A 102 0.38 -2.88 -2.00
CA ALA A 102 0.25 -1.63 -2.74
C ALA A 102 -0.75 -0.69 -2.04
N ARG A 103 -1.91 -1.22 -1.63
CA ARG A 103 -2.90 -0.47 -0.85
C ARG A 103 -2.30 0.04 0.46
N LYS A 104 -1.56 -0.80 1.19
CA LYS A 104 -0.96 -0.43 2.47
C LYS A 104 0.17 0.59 2.31
N LEU A 105 0.96 0.49 1.24
CA LEU A 105 1.98 1.45 0.85
C LEU A 105 1.36 2.82 0.58
N ALA A 106 0.24 2.89 -0.16
CA ALA A 106 -0.46 4.16 -0.39
C ALA A 106 -0.85 4.86 0.92
N VAL A 107 -1.31 4.12 1.92
CA VAL A 107 -1.68 4.69 3.23
C VAL A 107 -0.45 5.17 4.01
N ILE A 108 0.62 4.38 4.01
CA ILE A 108 1.86 4.71 4.73
C ILE A 108 2.54 5.92 4.09
N LEU A 109 2.62 5.97 2.76
CA LEU A 109 3.21 7.10 2.03
C LEU A 109 2.46 8.40 2.31
N HIS A 110 1.13 8.37 2.30
CA HIS A 110 0.31 9.52 2.66
C HIS A 110 0.64 10.02 4.08
N ARG A 111 0.67 9.10 5.05
CA ARG A 111 0.91 9.45 6.46
C ARG A 111 2.29 10.05 6.70
N ILE A 112 3.32 9.45 6.11
CA ILE A 112 4.70 9.94 6.16
C ILE A 112 4.81 11.33 5.53
N TRP A 113 4.08 11.58 4.44
CA TRP A 113 4.11 12.87 3.76
C TRP A 113 3.44 13.98 4.59
N VAL A 114 2.23 13.73 5.09
CA VAL A 114 1.50 14.68 5.95
C VAL A 114 2.28 14.99 7.22
N ASP A 115 2.81 13.97 7.88
CA ASP A 115 3.48 14.13 9.18
C ASP A 115 4.95 14.62 9.02
N GLY A 116 5.50 14.66 7.80
CA GLY A 116 6.92 14.98 7.56
C GLY A 116 7.91 13.96 8.15
N THR A 117 7.44 12.77 8.52
CA THR A 117 8.24 11.76 9.22
C THR A 117 8.96 10.82 8.24
N THR A 118 9.78 9.90 8.77
CA THR A 118 10.37 8.81 8.00
C THR A 118 9.75 7.47 8.38
N TYR A 119 9.82 6.51 7.46
CA TYR A 119 9.42 5.14 7.70
C TYR A 119 10.22 4.53 8.84
N ARG A 120 9.50 4.14 9.90
CA ARG A 120 10.08 3.45 11.05
C ARG A 120 10.20 1.97 10.73
N TRP A 121 11.44 1.52 10.58
CA TRP A 121 11.75 0.11 10.63
C TRP A 121 11.41 -0.37 12.04
N ALA A 122 10.52 -1.34 12.15
CA ALA A 122 10.40 -2.03 13.42
C ALA A 122 11.72 -2.77 13.64
N GLU A 123 12.41 -2.46 14.73
CA GLU A 123 13.50 -3.31 15.18
C GLU A 123 13.00 -4.74 15.38
N ALA A 124 13.89 -5.70 15.17
CA ALA A 124 13.69 -7.06 15.64
C ALA A 124 13.76 -7.06 17.17
N GLY A 125 12.78 -6.44 17.82
CA GLY A 125 12.58 -6.56 19.25
C GLY A 125 12.34 -8.02 19.55
N SER A 126 13.30 -8.61 20.26
CA SER A 126 13.21 -9.82 21.08
C SER A 126 11.80 -10.41 21.10
N ILE A 127 11.66 -11.58 20.48
CA ILE A 127 10.59 -12.48 20.88
C ILE A 127 10.98 -12.88 22.30
N ALA A 128 10.47 -12.15 23.30
CA ALA A 128 10.58 -12.54 24.68
C ALA A 128 9.95 -13.95 24.78
N ALA A 129 10.77 -14.88 25.27
CA ALA A 129 10.42 -16.25 25.56
C ALA A 129 9.36 -16.34 26.66
#